data_AF-A0A382R9Z6-F1
#
_entry.id   AF-A0A382R9Z6-F1
#
_cell.length_a   1.000
_cell.length_b   1.000
_cell.length_c   1.000
_cell.angle_alpha   90.00
_cell.angle_beta   90.00
_cell.angle_gamma   90.00
#
_symmetry.space_group_name_H-M   'P 1'
#
loop_
_entity.id
_entity.type
_entity.pdbx_description
1 polymer ?
#
loop_
_entity_poly.entity_id
_entity_poly.type
_entity_poly.pdbx_seq_one_letter_code
_entity_poly.pdbx_strand_id
1 'polypeptide(L)'
;QNIQTPPQKLKVDKMNRIVGAYVKEPLVGKHDWVVSFDLNSLYPHLIMQYNISPEKMIKADKLDVSVKTLLNKDCDLSELKNTTVTPNGATFRKDKQGFLPELMEKFYDERRTWKKKMIEYQVEYQRADKERRAELDTLIKRANNNQMVRKIALNSAYGALANQYFAFYSTDLAEAITTSGQLVIQWAEKTINKYLNQILQTEDKDYVIAMDTDSLYITLDDLVKQVFPEDTPKNKIIDFINTISEDKIEGVLADGFKELAEYTNAFQDRMQMGREIIADRGIWTAKKRYILNVHDNEGVRLAEPKLKMMGIETAKSSTPQWV
;
A
#
# COMPACT_ATOMS: atom_id res chain seq x y z
N GLN A 1 -17.21 -25.89 -13.92
CA GLN A 1 -17.62 -25.79 -12.51
C GLN A 1 -19.15 -25.79 -12.31
N ASN A 2 -20.03 -25.91 -13.34
CA ASN A 2 -21.50 -25.88 -13.16
C ASN A 2 -22.00 -24.75 -12.23
N ILE A 3 -21.35 -23.58 -12.29
CA ILE A 3 -21.72 -22.39 -11.51
C ILE A 3 -22.51 -21.47 -12.43
N GLN A 4 -23.68 -21.01 -11.97
CA GLN A 4 -24.48 -20.01 -12.64
C GLN A 4 -24.18 -18.63 -12.05
N THR A 5 -23.89 -17.65 -12.90
CA THR A 5 -23.72 -16.26 -12.48
C THR A 5 -25.09 -15.62 -12.17
N PRO A 6 -25.17 -14.73 -11.18
CA PRO A 6 -26.41 -14.02 -10.91
C PRO A 6 -26.79 -13.14 -12.10
N PRO A 7 -28.08 -13.01 -12.44
CA PRO A 7 -28.52 -12.04 -13.43
C PRO A 7 -28.21 -10.63 -12.93
N GLN A 8 -27.83 -9.74 -13.85
CA GLN A 8 -27.52 -8.35 -13.54
C GLN A 8 -28.78 -7.67 -12.96
N LYS A 9 -28.63 -7.04 -11.78
CA LYS A 9 -29.71 -6.23 -11.21
C LYS A 9 -29.80 -4.91 -11.98
N LEU A 10 -30.82 -4.77 -12.83
CA LEU A 10 -30.98 -3.62 -13.74
C LEU A 10 -31.39 -2.31 -13.03
N LYS A 11 -31.76 -2.35 -11.74
CA LYS A 11 -32.13 -1.19 -10.93
C LYS A 11 -31.42 -1.23 -9.59
N VAL A 12 -30.40 -0.40 -9.42
CA VAL A 12 -29.79 -0.11 -8.13
C VAL A 12 -29.64 1.39 -8.06
N ASP A 13 -30.44 2.04 -7.21
CA ASP A 13 -30.31 3.49 -7.00
C ASP A 13 -29.01 3.75 -6.22
N LYS A 14 -28.15 4.61 -6.76
CA LYS A 14 -26.89 5.03 -6.14
C LYS A 14 -27.15 6.00 -4.98
N MET A 15 -27.88 5.56 -3.95
CA MET A 15 -28.18 6.43 -2.81
C MET A 15 -27.02 6.54 -1.82
N ASN A 16 -26.13 5.54 -1.73
CA ASN A 16 -25.05 5.54 -0.74
C ASN A 16 -23.68 5.80 -1.38
N ARG A 17 -23.00 6.85 -0.89
CA ARG A 17 -21.58 7.11 -1.21
C ARG A 17 -20.72 6.08 -0.48
N ILE A 18 -19.93 5.33 -1.24
CA ILE A 18 -18.95 4.38 -0.69
C ILE A 18 -17.83 5.16 -0.01
N VAL A 19 -17.43 4.72 1.18
CA VAL A 19 -16.32 5.30 1.94
C VAL A 19 -15.01 5.17 1.15
N GLY A 20 -14.21 6.24 1.09
CA GLY A 20 -12.95 6.28 0.34
C GLY A 20 -11.72 5.81 1.13
N ALA A 21 -10.53 6.05 0.58
CA ALA A 21 -9.27 5.82 1.28
C ALA A 21 -9.04 6.82 2.43
N TYR A 22 -8.26 6.41 3.42
CA TYR A 22 -7.80 7.29 4.50
C TYR A 22 -6.59 8.10 4.04
N VAL A 23 -6.56 9.37 4.43
CA VAL A 23 -5.41 10.26 4.25
C VAL A 23 -5.21 10.98 5.57
N LYS A 24 -4.05 10.78 6.20
CA LYS A 24 -3.65 11.46 7.43
C LYS A 24 -3.38 12.94 7.13
N GLU A 25 -3.72 13.83 8.06
CA GLU A 25 -3.20 15.20 8.00
C GLU A 25 -1.69 15.16 8.23
N PRO A 26 -0.86 15.68 7.31
CA PRO A 26 0.57 15.56 7.46
C PRO A 26 1.06 16.47 8.59
N LEU A 27 2.18 16.09 9.20
CA LEU A 27 2.98 17.01 10.01
C LEU A 27 3.53 18.08 9.06
N VAL A 28 2.93 19.27 9.06
CA VAL A 28 3.31 20.35 8.15
C VAL A 28 4.68 20.89 8.52
N GLY A 29 5.50 21.16 7.51
CA GLY A 29 6.84 21.72 7.67
C GLY A 29 7.92 20.89 7.01
N LYS A 30 9.16 21.19 7.40
CA LYS A 30 10.36 20.54 6.90
C LYS A 30 10.70 19.34 7.80
N HIS A 31 10.96 18.20 7.17
CA HIS A 31 11.40 16.97 7.82
C HIS A 31 12.72 16.53 7.19
N ASP A 32 13.69 16.15 8.00
CA ASP A 32 14.94 15.55 7.53
C ASP A 32 14.84 14.01 7.64
N TRP A 33 15.66 13.31 6.83
CA TRP A 33 15.77 11.84 6.81
C TRP A 33 14.42 11.13 6.71
N VAL A 34 13.71 11.40 5.61
CA VAL A 34 12.39 10.86 5.33
C VAL A 34 12.49 9.55 4.56
N VAL A 35 11.78 8.54 5.04
CA VAL A 35 11.67 7.24 4.37
C VAL A 35 10.21 6.97 4.05
N SER A 36 9.91 6.49 2.84
CA SER A 36 8.58 5.99 2.51
C SER A 36 8.55 4.47 2.46
N PHE A 37 7.44 3.91 2.91
CA PHE A 37 7.10 2.49 2.81
C PHE A 37 5.77 2.36 2.07
N ASP A 38 5.67 1.45 1.11
CA ASP A 38 4.48 1.29 0.26
C ASP A 38 3.93 -0.13 0.33
N LEU A 39 2.60 -0.25 0.43
CA LEU A 39 1.93 -1.55 0.42
C LEU A 39 1.83 -2.10 -1.00
N ASN A 40 2.30 -3.33 -1.19
CA ASN A 40 2.25 -3.98 -2.48
C ASN A 40 0.81 -4.19 -2.96
N SER A 41 0.35 -3.39 -3.93
CA SER A 41 -0.98 -3.55 -4.56
C SER A 41 -2.10 -3.72 -3.51
N LEU A 42 -2.29 -2.70 -2.67
CA LEU A 42 -3.15 -2.72 -1.48
C LEU A 42 -4.50 -3.42 -1.69
N TYR A 43 -5.36 -2.88 -2.55
CA TYR A 43 -6.73 -3.39 -2.71
C TYR A 43 -6.81 -4.85 -3.17
N PRO A 44 -6.06 -5.30 -4.20
CA PRO A 44 -5.97 -6.72 -4.52
C PRO A 44 -5.56 -7.60 -3.32
N HIS A 45 -4.59 -7.18 -2.53
CA HIS A 45 -4.15 -7.98 -1.38
C HIS A 45 -5.18 -7.98 -0.25
N LEU A 46 -5.97 -6.92 -0.07
CA LEU A 46 -7.09 -6.92 0.86
C LEU A 46 -8.21 -7.88 0.42
N ILE A 47 -8.50 -7.93 -0.88
CA ILE A 47 -9.44 -8.91 -1.45
C ILE A 47 -8.95 -10.33 -1.13
N MET A 48 -7.66 -10.58 -1.34
CA MET A 48 -7.02 -11.86 -1.04
C MET A 48 -7.02 -12.17 0.47
N GLN A 49 -6.64 -11.21 1.32
CA GLN A 49 -6.50 -11.36 2.78
C GLN A 49 -7.82 -11.73 3.46
N TYR A 50 -8.90 -11.04 3.10
CA TYR A 50 -10.20 -11.21 3.74
C TYR A 50 -11.15 -12.12 2.94
N ASN A 51 -10.66 -12.77 1.89
CA ASN A 51 -11.46 -13.61 0.98
C ASN A 51 -12.69 -12.87 0.42
N ILE A 52 -12.54 -11.58 0.09
CA ILE A 52 -13.64 -10.70 -0.30
C ILE A 52 -14.19 -11.16 -1.65
N SER A 53 -15.33 -11.82 -1.62
CA SER A 53 -15.98 -12.33 -2.82
C SER A 53 -17.49 -12.47 -2.61
N PRO A 54 -18.35 -12.21 -3.63
CA PRO A 54 -19.80 -12.26 -3.50
C PRO A 54 -20.35 -13.56 -2.90
N GLU A 55 -19.76 -14.71 -3.26
CA GLU A 55 -20.13 -16.05 -2.80
C GLU A 55 -19.53 -16.42 -1.45
N LYS A 56 -18.58 -15.61 -0.95
CA LYS A 56 -17.95 -15.79 0.36
C LYS A 56 -18.57 -14.90 1.43
N MET A 57 -19.20 -13.80 1.03
CA MET A 57 -19.91 -12.91 1.94
C MET A 57 -21.10 -13.62 2.61
N ILE A 58 -21.17 -13.54 3.94
CA ILE A 58 -22.28 -14.09 4.71
C ILE A 58 -23.41 -13.07 4.74
N LYS A 59 -24.61 -13.49 4.32
CA LYS A 59 -25.82 -12.65 4.34
C LYS A 59 -26.50 -12.70 5.71
N ALA A 60 -25.80 -12.26 6.74
CA ALA A 60 -26.30 -12.08 8.09
C ALA A 60 -26.13 -10.61 8.50
N ASP A 61 -26.60 -10.26 9.70
CA ASP A 61 -26.34 -8.93 10.25
C ASP A 61 -24.84 -8.66 10.35
N LYS A 62 -24.46 -7.43 10.03
CA LYS A 62 -23.08 -6.97 10.14
C LYS A 62 -22.66 -7.00 11.61
N LEU A 63 -21.43 -7.40 11.86
CA LEU A 63 -20.85 -7.25 13.19
C LEU A 63 -20.70 -5.76 13.50
N ASP A 64 -20.95 -5.38 14.75
CA ASP A 64 -20.77 -4.01 15.24
C ASP A 64 -19.28 -3.72 15.44
N VAL A 65 -18.57 -3.57 14.33
CA VAL A 65 -17.15 -3.23 14.28
C VAL A 65 -16.93 -2.07 13.32
N SER A 66 -15.87 -1.31 13.58
CA SER A 66 -15.43 -0.18 12.78
C SER A 66 -13.92 -0.17 12.68
N VAL A 67 -13.36 0.66 11.82
CA VAL A 67 -11.91 0.90 11.76
C VAL A 67 -11.37 1.28 13.14
N LYS A 68 -12.06 2.17 13.87
CA LYS A 68 -11.64 2.63 15.20
C LYS A 68 -11.65 1.51 16.23
N THR A 69 -12.74 0.75 16.31
CA THR A 69 -12.87 -0.29 17.33
C THR A 69 -11.88 -1.43 17.10
N LEU A 70 -11.60 -1.76 15.83
CA LEU A 70 -10.55 -2.73 15.48
C LEU A 70 -9.14 -2.19 15.80
N LEU A 71 -8.82 -0.94 15.45
CA LEU A 71 -7.52 -0.32 15.75
C LEU A 71 -7.20 -0.30 17.26
N ASN A 72 -8.24 -0.10 18.07
CA ASN A 72 -8.12 -0.07 19.54
C ASN A 72 -8.20 -1.46 20.17
N LYS A 73 -8.60 -2.48 19.41
CA LYS A 73 -8.93 -3.82 19.91
C LYS A 73 -10.06 -3.83 20.94
N ASP A 74 -11.05 -2.95 20.75
CA ASP A 74 -12.23 -2.82 21.62
C ASP A 74 -13.29 -3.92 21.34
N CYS A 75 -13.06 -4.78 20.35
CA CYS A 75 -13.98 -5.86 19.95
C CYS A 75 -13.36 -7.22 20.24
N ASP A 76 -14.13 -8.11 20.89
CA ASP A 76 -13.78 -9.53 20.97
C ASP A 76 -14.21 -10.24 19.68
N LEU A 77 -13.22 -10.80 18.98
CA LEU A 77 -13.39 -11.55 17.74
C LEU A 77 -13.04 -13.03 17.89
N SER A 78 -12.83 -13.51 19.12
CA SER A 78 -12.42 -14.88 19.42
C SER A 78 -13.43 -15.95 18.97
N GLU A 79 -14.70 -15.57 18.82
CA GLU A 79 -15.76 -16.46 18.33
C GLU A 79 -15.71 -16.69 16.81
N LEU A 80 -14.91 -15.91 16.07
CA LEU A 80 -14.72 -16.12 14.63
C LEU A 80 -14.02 -17.45 14.38
N LYS A 81 -14.75 -18.40 13.79
CA LYS A 81 -14.20 -19.72 13.41
C LYS A 81 -13.79 -19.75 11.94
N ASN A 82 -14.64 -20.29 11.08
CA ASN A 82 -14.41 -20.38 9.64
C ASN A 82 -14.83 -19.09 8.91
N THR A 83 -14.70 -17.94 9.58
CA THR A 83 -15.13 -16.64 9.10
C THR A 83 -14.10 -15.57 9.44
N THR A 84 -13.91 -14.63 8.53
CA THR A 84 -13.14 -13.40 8.79
C THR A 84 -14.07 -12.20 8.79
N VAL A 85 -13.64 -11.09 9.38
CA VAL A 85 -14.40 -9.84 9.46
C VAL A 85 -13.59 -8.71 8.83
N THR A 86 -14.30 -7.78 8.21
CA THR A 86 -13.75 -6.52 7.70
C THR A 86 -14.31 -5.34 8.47
N PRO A 87 -13.67 -4.15 8.45
CA PRO A 87 -14.03 -3.05 9.34
C PRO A 87 -15.39 -2.40 9.06
N ASN A 88 -16.08 -2.76 7.98
CA ASN A 88 -17.47 -2.37 7.74
C ASN A 88 -18.48 -3.38 8.31
N GLY A 89 -18.02 -4.35 9.12
CA GLY A 89 -18.84 -5.40 9.74
C GLY A 89 -19.19 -6.57 8.83
N ALA A 90 -18.82 -6.53 7.55
CA ALA A 90 -19.04 -7.64 6.64
C ALA A 90 -18.14 -8.83 7.01
N THR A 91 -18.72 -10.03 6.98
CA THR A 91 -18.01 -11.28 7.26
C THR A 91 -17.95 -12.18 6.04
N PHE A 92 -16.84 -12.91 5.92
CA PHE A 92 -16.54 -13.76 4.78
C PHE A 92 -16.15 -15.17 5.23
N ARG A 93 -16.67 -16.18 4.55
CA ARG A 93 -16.32 -17.58 4.80
C ARG A 93 -14.87 -17.85 4.42
N LYS A 94 -14.22 -18.73 5.17
CA LYS A 94 -12.84 -19.21 4.97
C LYS A 94 -12.78 -20.68 4.51
N ASP A 95 -13.92 -21.29 4.23
CA ASP A 95 -14.06 -22.69 3.83
C ASP A 95 -13.31 -23.04 2.54
N LYS A 96 -13.20 -22.08 1.62
CA LYS A 96 -12.45 -22.17 0.37
C LYS A 96 -12.15 -20.75 -0.12
N GLN A 97 -11.10 -20.59 -0.93
CA GLN A 97 -10.83 -19.34 -1.64
C GLN A 97 -12.00 -18.96 -2.55
N GLY A 98 -12.36 -17.68 -2.56
CA GLY A 98 -13.36 -17.14 -3.47
C GLY A 98 -12.78 -16.85 -4.86
N PHE A 99 -13.66 -16.69 -5.86
CA PHE A 99 -13.22 -16.49 -7.24
C PHE A 99 -12.51 -15.14 -7.44
N LEU A 100 -12.92 -14.08 -6.73
CA LEU A 100 -12.25 -12.78 -6.80
C LEU A 100 -10.83 -12.84 -6.23
N PRO A 101 -10.60 -13.38 -5.01
CA PRO A 101 -9.26 -13.65 -4.50
C PRO A 101 -8.39 -14.49 -5.44
N GLU A 102 -8.93 -15.57 -6.02
CA GLU A 102 -8.20 -16.42 -6.98
C GLU A 102 -7.81 -15.65 -8.25
N LEU A 103 -8.72 -14.81 -8.76
CA LEU A 103 -8.45 -13.95 -9.92
C LEU A 103 -7.39 -12.88 -9.62
N MET A 104 -7.44 -12.28 -8.43
CA MET A 104 -6.45 -11.29 -7.98
C MET A 104 -5.06 -11.92 -7.87
N GLU A 105 -4.97 -13.11 -7.29
CA GLU A 105 -3.72 -13.86 -7.17
C GLU A 105 -3.12 -14.17 -8.55
N LYS A 106 -3.93 -14.70 -9.46
CA LYS A 106 -3.50 -14.97 -10.84
C LYS A 106 -2.96 -13.72 -11.54
N PHE A 107 -3.71 -12.61 -11.51
CA PHE A 107 -3.28 -11.37 -12.18
C PHE A 107 -2.05 -10.75 -11.50
N TYR A 108 -1.91 -10.89 -10.19
CA TYR A 108 -0.74 -10.44 -9.46
C TYR A 108 0.51 -11.26 -9.81
N ASP A 109 0.42 -12.58 -9.87
CA ASP A 109 1.55 -13.46 -10.22
C ASP A 109 2.01 -13.24 -11.66
N GLU A 110 1.06 -13.08 -12.59
CA GLU A 110 1.39 -12.68 -13.96
C GLU A 110 2.09 -11.32 -13.99
N ARG A 111 1.57 -10.33 -13.25
CA ARG A 111 2.17 -8.99 -13.16
C ARG A 111 3.59 -9.07 -12.61
N ARG A 112 3.80 -9.85 -11.54
CA ARG A 112 5.11 -10.04 -10.90
C ARG A 112 6.11 -10.63 -11.88
N THR A 113 5.71 -11.62 -12.66
CA THR A 113 6.55 -12.24 -13.68
C THR A 113 6.97 -11.23 -14.75
N TRP A 114 6.05 -10.40 -15.24
CA TRP A 114 6.37 -9.35 -16.21
C TRP A 114 7.20 -8.20 -15.62
N LYS A 115 6.93 -7.77 -14.39
CA LYS A 115 7.76 -6.75 -13.69
C LYS A 115 9.19 -7.27 -13.50
N LYS A 116 9.36 -8.54 -13.12
CA LYS A 116 10.68 -9.17 -12.98
C LYS A 116 11.44 -9.18 -14.31
N LYS A 117 10.83 -9.67 -15.40
CA LYS A 117 11.45 -9.65 -16.73
C LYS A 117 11.84 -8.24 -17.17
N MET A 118 10.99 -7.25 -16.92
CA MET A 118 11.28 -5.85 -17.23
C MET A 118 12.55 -5.37 -16.53
N ILE A 119 12.69 -5.65 -15.22
CA ILE A 119 13.87 -5.30 -14.44
C ILE A 119 15.11 -6.05 -14.96
N GLU A 120 15.01 -7.35 -15.23
CA GLU A 120 16.10 -8.16 -15.79
C GLU A 120 16.61 -7.56 -17.12
N TYR A 121 15.70 -7.18 -18.03
CA TYR A 121 16.07 -6.52 -19.28
C TYR A 121 16.70 -5.14 -19.07
N GLN A 122 16.22 -4.36 -18.10
CA GLN A 122 16.81 -3.06 -17.76
C GLN A 122 18.23 -3.19 -17.22
N VAL A 123 18.51 -4.23 -16.43
CA VAL A 123 19.86 -4.55 -15.94
C VAL A 123 20.77 -4.98 -17.08
N GLU A 124 20.30 -5.87 -17.96
CA GLU A 124 21.05 -6.32 -19.13
C GLU A 124 21.38 -5.15 -20.08
N TYR A 125 20.43 -4.24 -20.28
CA TYR A 125 20.57 -3.06 -21.15
C TYR A 125 21.78 -2.21 -20.77
N GLN A 126 22.10 -2.10 -19.47
CA GLN A 126 23.26 -1.33 -19.01
C GLN A 126 24.58 -1.89 -19.53
N ARG A 127 24.67 -3.21 -19.71
CA ARG A 127 25.91 -3.94 -20.05
C ARG A 127 25.97 -4.39 -21.51
N ALA A 128 24.87 -4.27 -22.26
CA ALA A 128 24.75 -4.71 -23.63
C ALA A 128 25.41 -3.76 -24.65
N ASP A 129 25.79 -4.30 -25.81
CA ASP A 129 26.25 -3.54 -26.97
C ASP A 129 25.10 -2.78 -27.67
N LYS A 130 25.42 -2.00 -28.71
CA LYS A 130 24.45 -1.14 -29.40
C LYS A 130 23.31 -1.92 -30.07
N GLU A 131 23.60 -3.09 -30.64
CA GLU A 131 22.62 -3.90 -31.36
C GLU A 131 21.66 -4.57 -30.36
N ARG A 132 22.21 -5.18 -29.31
CA ARG A 132 21.43 -5.80 -28.24
C ARG A 132 20.61 -4.78 -27.45
N ARG A 133 21.11 -3.55 -27.27
CA ARG A 133 20.34 -2.45 -26.64
C ARG A 133 19.07 -2.11 -27.40
N ALA A 134 19.10 -2.10 -28.74
CA ALA A 134 17.90 -1.80 -29.53
C ALA A 134 16.81 -2.88 -29.36
N GLU A 135 17.21 -4.15 -29.29
CA GLU A 135 16.31 -5.26 -28.99
C GLU A 135 15.75 -5.17 -27.56
N LEU A 136 16.63 -4.93 -26.58
CA LEU A 136 16.26 -4.83 -25.17
C LEU A 136 15.29 -3.68 -24.91
N ASP A 137 15.43 -2.53 -25.57
CA ASP A 137 14.47 -1.42 -25.48
C ASP A 137 13.05 -1.87 -25.87
N THR A 138 12.94 -2.68 -26.93
CA THR A 138 11.65 -3.26 -27.37
C THR A 138 11.09 -4.24 -26.34
N LEU A 139 11.94 -5.10 -25.77
CA LEU A 139 11.54 -6.07 -24.73
C LEU A 139 11.13 -5.39 -23.42
N ILE A 140 11.84 -4.33 -23.00
CA ILE A 140 11.51 -3.51 -21.83
C ILE A 140 10.14 -2.86 -22.03
N LYS A 141 9.89 -2.24 -23.18
CA LYS A 141 8.59 -1.64 -23.51
C LYS A 141 7.47 -2.67 -23.48
N ARG A 142 7.69 -3.86 -24.06
CA ARG A 142 6.72 -4.95 -24.06
C ARG A 142 6.42 -5.44 -22.63
N ALA A 143 7.45 -5.67 -21.82
CA ALA A 143 7.30 -6.12 -20.45
C ALA A 143 6.61 -5.06 -19.58
N ASN A 144 6.94 -3.78 -19.77
CA ASN A 144 6.29 -2.66 -19.11
C ASN A 144 4.79 -2.58 -19.45
N ASN A 145 4.43 -2.68 -20.73
CA ASN A 145 3.02 -2.71 -21.14
C ASN A 145 2.28 -3.88 -20.49
N ASN A 146 2.89 -5.06 -20.46
CA ASN A 146 2.30 -6.25 -19.85
C ASN A 146 2.09 -6.13 -18.34
N GLN A 147 3.05 -5.59 -17.59
CA GLN A 147 2.87 -5.37 -16.15
C GLN A 147 1.84 -4.26 -15.87
N MET A 148 1.82 -3.21 -16.71
CA MET A 148 0.93 -2.06 -16.51
C MET A 148 -0.54 -2.43 -16.76
N VAL A 149 -0.84 -3.18 -17.83
CA VAL A 149 -2.21 -3.67 -18.09
C VAL A 149 -2.73 -4.49 -16.91
N ARG A 150 -1.89 -5.35 -16.34
CA ARG A 150 -2.26 -6.17 -15.17
C ARG A 150 -2.41 -5.32 -13.90
N LYS A 151 -1.55 -4.32 -13.69
CA LYS A 151 -1.72 -3.33 -12.61
C LYS A 151 -3.06 -2.61 -12.71
N ILE A 152 -3.42 -2.16 -13.92
CA ILE A 152 -4.71 -1.49 -14.18
C ILE A 152 -5.87 -2.45 -13.92
N ALA A 153 -5.80 -3.70 -14.40
CA ALA A 153 -6.84 -4.70 -14.20
C ALA A 153 -7.06 -5.01 -12.70
N LEU A 154 -5.97 -5.20 -11.95
CA LEU A 154 -5.98 -5.40 -10.50
C LEU A 154 -6.66 -4.23 -9.78
N ASN A 155 -6.23 -2.99 -10.06
CA ASN A 155 -6.81 -1.80 -9.42
C ASN A 155 -8.26 -1.54 -9.85
N SER A 156 -8.64 -1.97 -11.04
CA SER A 156 -10.01 -1.84 -11.56
C SER A 156 -11.00 -2.81 -10.92
N ALA A 157 -10.53 -3.91 -10.30
CA ALA A 157 -11.41 -4.90 -9.66
C ALA A 157 -12.26 -4.26 -8.54
N TYR A 158 -11.63 -3.47 -7.67
CA TYR A 158 -12.35 -2.66 -6.67
C TYR A 158 -13.32 -1.67 -7.34
N GLY A 159 -12.86 -0.93 -8.36
CA GLY A 159 -13.69 0.03 -9.07
C GLY A 159 -14.92 -0.60 -9.72
N ALA A 160 -14.81 -1.84 -10.19
CA ALA A 160 -15.93 -2.62 -10.72
C ALA A 160 -16.93 -3.01 -9.62
N LEU A 161 -16.47 -3.46 -8.45
CA LEU A 161 -17.35 -3.78 -7.31
C LEU A 161 -18.12 -2.57 -6.79
N ALA A 162 -17.55 -1.37 -6.94
CA ALA A 162 -18.16 -0.09 -6.61
C ALA A 162 -19.07 0.48 -7.72
N ASN A 163 -19.12 -0.15 -8.89
CA ASN A 163 -19.90 0.31 -10.04
C ASN A 163 -21.26 -0.41 -10.10
N GLN A 164 -22.36 0.34 -9.98
CA GLN A 164 -23.73 -0.18 -10.02
C GLN A 164 -24.09 -0.99 -11.27
N TYR A 165 -23.38 -0.78 -12.38
CA TYR A 165 -23.59 -1.52 -13.61
C TYR A 165 -22.85 -2.86 -13.64
N PHE A 166 -22.00 -3.15 -12.67
CA PHE A 166 -21.30 -4.43 -12.59
C PHE A 166 -22.22 -5.53 -12.03
N ALA A 167 -22.15 -6.73 -12.60
CA ALA A 167 -23.02 -7.85 -12.19
C ALA A 167 -22.86 -8.23 -10.71
N PHE A 168 -21.68 -8.01 -10.14
CA PHE A 168 -21.36 -8.26 -8.74
C PHE A 168 -21.26 -6.97 -7.91
N TYR A 169 -21.91 -5.90 -8.34
CA TYR A 169 -21.98 -4.66 -7.57
C TYR A 169 -22.45 -4.94 -6.14
N SER A 170 -21.68 -4.46 -5.18
CA SER A 170 -22.02 -4.54 -3.76
C SER A 170 -21.29 -3.44 -3.01
N THR A 171 -22.05 -2.57 -2.36
CA THR A 171 -21.50 -1.56 -1.44
C THR A 171 -20.72 -2.21 -0.32
N ASP A 172 -21.20 -3.35 0.20
CA ASP A 172 -20.54 -4.06 1.29
C ASP A 172 -19.17 -4.61 0.87
N LEU A 173 -19.03 -5.13 -0.35
CA LEU A 173 -17.74 -5.60 -0.86
C LEU A 173 -16.79 -4.43 -1.11
N ALA A 174 -17.27 -3.33 -1.68
CA ALA A 174 -16.46 -2.15 -1.94
C ALA A 174 -16.01 -1.44 -0.64
N GLU A 175 -16.89 -1.34 0.34
CA GLU A 175 -16.60 -0.78 1.66
C GLU A 175 -15.69 -1.71 2.49
N ALA A 176 -15.84 -3.03 2.36
CA ALA A 176 -14.93 -3.98 2.99
C ALA A 176 -13.48 -3.75 2.51
N ILE A 177 -13.28 -3.48 1.21
CA ILE A 177 -11.94 -3.19 0.66
C ILE A 177 -11.42 -1.85 1.18
N THR A 178 -12.21 -0.78 1.06
CA THR A 178 -11.75 0.58 1.39
C THR A 178 -11.50 0.75 2.88
N THR A 179 -12.43 0.30 3.74
CA THR A 179 -12.28 0.38 5.19
C THR A 179 -11.17 -0.52 5.72
N SER A 180 -10.95 -1.70 5.13
CA SER A 180 -9.76 -2.50 5.42
C SER A 180 -8.47 -1.79 5.02
N GLY A 181 -8.46 -1.03 3.92
CA GLY A 181 -7.33 -0.19 3.55
C GLY A 181 -7.04 0.88 4.60
N GLN A 182 -8.10 1.53 5.12
CA GLN A 182 -7.96 2.48 6.23
C GLN A 182 -7.42 1.84 7.50
N LEU A 183 -7.90 0.64 7.84
CA LEU A 183 -7.43 -0.11 9.01
C LEU A 183 -5.95 -0.47 8.87
N VAL A 184 -5.56 -1.09 7.75
CA VAL A 184 -4.18 -1.55 7.54
C VAL A 184 -3.18 -0.39 7.61
N ILE A 185 -3.46 0.73 6.97
CA ILE A 185 -2.51 1.86 6.94
C ILE A 185 -2.38 2.52 8.33
N GLN A 186 -3.49 2.68 9.07
CA GLN A 186 -3.46 3.18 10.46
C GLN A 186 -2.84 2.18 11.44
N TRP A 187 -2.98 0.87 11.17
CA TRP A 187 -2.30 -0.16 11.94
C TRP A 187 -0.79 -0.09 11.73
N ALA A 188 -0.33 0.11 10.50
CA ALA A 188 1.08 0.33 10.18
C ALA A 188 1.64 1.57 10.90
N GLU A 189 0.89 2.67 10.89
CA GLU A 189 1.23 3.89 11.64
C GLU A 189 1.40 3.61 13.14
N LYS A 190 0.42 2.96 13.78
CA LYS A 190 0.49 2.62 15.21
C LYS A 190 1.67 1.70 15.54
N THR A 191 1.91 0.71 14.70
CA THR A 191 3.03 -0.24 14.86
C THR A 191 4.38 0.46 14.78
N ILE A 192 4.58 1.32 13.78
CA ILE A 192 5.85 2.05 13.61
C ILE A 192 6.05 3.08 14.70
N ASN A 193 5.04 3.88 15.03
CA ASN A 193 5.15 4.86 16.11
C ASN A 193 5.49 4.17 17.44
N LYS A 194 4.82 3.05 17.76
CA LYS A 194 5.14 2.26 18.96
C LYS A 194 6.61 1.81 18.96
N TYR A 195 7.08 1.23 17.85
CA TYR A 195 8.45 0.76 17.74
C TYR A 195 9.49 1.90 17.86
N LEU A 196 9.29 3.00 17.15
CA LEU A 196 10.22 4.14 17.16
C LEU A 196 10.26 4.84 18.53
N ASN A 197 9.11 5.01 19.20
CA ASN A 197 9.08 5.54 20.56
C ASN A 197 9.82 4.64 21.54
N GLN A 198 9.69 3.31 21.40
CA GLN A 198 10.40 2.35 22.26
C GLN A 198 11.93 2.43 22.08
N ILE A 199 12.43 2.46 20.84
CA ILE A 199 13.89 2.47 20.61
C ILE A 199 14.52 3.83 20.88
N LEU A 200 13.79 4.93 20.64
CA LEU A 200 14.26 6.30 20.85
C LEU A 200 13.94 6.84 22.24
N GLN A 201 13.28 6.05 23.08
CA GLN A 201 12.88 6.42 24.45
C GLN A 201 12.08 7.72 24.49
N THR A 202 11.20 7.90 23.52
CA THR A 202 10.26 9.02 23.44
C THR A 202 8.87 8.57 23.88
N GLU A 203 8.05 9.55 24.29
CA GLU A 203 6.67 9.31 24.74
C GLU A 203 5.71 9.97 23.77
N ASP A 204 4.84 9.17 23.15
CA ASP A 204 3.79 9.59 22.21
C ASP A 204 4.24 10.53 21.07
N LYS A 205 5.51 10.45 20.65
CA LYS A 205 6.00 11.20 19.49
C LYS A 205 5.50 10.56 18.20
N ASP A 206 4.93 11.38 17.33
CA ASP A 206 4.50 10.95 16.00
C ASP A 206 5.67 11.03 15.01
N TYR A 207 6.18 9.87 14.63
CA TYR A 207 7.23 9.71 13.62
C TYR A 207 6.68 9.56 12.21
N VAL A 208 5.37 9.36 12.07
CA VAL A 208 4.69 9.25 10.78
C VAL A 208 4.31 10.64 10.30
N ILE A 209 5.09 11.17 9.37
CA ILE A 209 4.92 12.51 8.79
C ILE A 209 3.60 12.59 8.03
N ALA A 210 3.31 11.60 7.18
CA ALA A 210 2.17 11.61 6.28
C ALA A 210 1.79 10.20 5.85
N MET A 211 0.54 10.03 5.44
CA MET A 211 0.04 8.82 4.80
C MET A 211 -0.77 9.20 3.59
N ASP A 212 -0.50 8.54 2.46
CA ASP A 212 -1.28 8.72 1.23
C ASP A 212 -1.73 7.37 0.71
N THR A 213 -2.96 6.99 1.04
CA THR A 213 -3.65 5.77 0.58
C THR A 213 -2.98 4.45 1.03
N ASP A 214 -1.86 4.09 0.42
CA ASP A 214 -1.10 2.86 0.61
C ASP A 214 0.37 3.11 1.00
N SER A 215 0.82 4.37 0.98
CA SER A 215 2.17 4.76 1.39
C SER A 215 2.21 5.41 2.77
N LEU A 216 3.22 5.06 3.56
CA LEU A 216 3.56 5.61 4.87
C LEU A 216 4.88 6.38 4.77
N TYR A 217 4.90 7.65 5.21
CA TYR A 217 6.11 8.49 5.24
C TYR A 217 6.55 8.69 6.69
N ILE A 218 7.77 8.31 7.02
CA ILE A 218 8.32 8.39 8.37
C ILE A 218 9.58 9.25 8.40
N THR A 219 9.85 9.91 9.53
CA THR A 219 11.15 10.55 9.78
C THR A 219 12.01 9.66 10.66
N LEU A 220 13.29 9.52 10.29
CA LEU A 220 14.33 8.88 11.09
C LEU A 220 15.35 9.90 11.62
N ASP A 221 15.00 11.19 11.64
CA ASP A 221 15.93 12.26 12.02
C ASP A 221 16.49 12.11 13.44
N ASP A 222 15.62 11.81 14.42
CA ASP A 222 16.03 11.53 15.80
C ASP A 222 17.00 10.35 15.88
N LEU A 223 16.71 9.27 15.15
CA LEU A 223 17.54 8.07 15.11
C LEU A 223 18.91 8.39 14.53
N VAL A 224 18.95 9.14 13.41
CA VAL A 224 20.21 9.57 12.79
C VAL A 224 21.03 10.42 13.75
N LYS A 225 20.40 11.38 14.44
CA LYS A 225 21.07 12.25 15.44
C LYS A 225 21.60 11.48 16.65
N GLN A 226 20.95 10.39 17.03
CA GLN A 226 21.40 9.55 18.14
C GLN A 226 22.59 8.66 17.77
N VAL A 227 22.66 8.22 16.50
CA VAL A 227 23.70 7.28 16.03
C VAL A 227 24.92 7.99 15.45
N PHE A 228 24.73 9.12 14.78
CA PHE A 228 25.77 9.80 14.00
C PHE A 228 26.02 11.23 14.46
N PRO A 229 27.28 11.69 14.49
CA PRO A 229 27.60 13.11 14.62
C PRO A 229 27.19 13.89 13.36
N GLU A 230 26.96 15.20 13.51
CA GLU A 230 26.43 16.09 12.46
C GLU A 230 27.29 16.16 11.18
N ASP A 231 28.60 15.92 11.29
CA ASP A 231 29.56 15.96 10.18
C ASP A 231 29.62 14.65 9.37
N THR A 232 28.80 13.65 9.73
CA THR A 232 28.79 12.36 9.04
C THR A 232 28.40 12.53 7.56
N PRO A 233 29.19 11.96 6.62
CA PRO A 233 28.86 12.03 5.20
C PRO A 233 27.47 11.43 4.90
N LYS A 234 26.66 12.16 4.13
CA LYS A 234 25.28 11.76 3.81
C LYS A 234 25.16 10.33 3.27
N ASN A 235 26.07 9.89 2.41
CA ASN A 235 26.03 8.54 1.83
C ASN A 235 26.05 7.46 2.91
N LYS A 236 26.85 7.63 3.96
CA LYS A 236 26.91 6.69 5.08
C LYS A 236 25.59 6.63 5.85
N ILE A 237 24.93 7.78 6.02
CA ILE A 237 23.61 7.86 6.65
C ILE A 237 22.55 7.18 5.79
N ILE A 238 22.56 7.41 4.47
CA ILE A 238 21.60 6.77 3.55
C ILE A 238 21.79 5.25 3.54
N ASP A 239 23.04 4.76 3.55
CA ASP A 239 23.32 3.33 3.62
C ASP A 239 22.81 2.72 4.92
N PHE A 240 23.03 3.40 6.05
CA PHE A 240 22.48 3.00 7.34
C PHE A 240 20.94 2.97 7.34
N ILE A 241 20.31 4.02 6.80
CA ILE A 241 18.85 4.09 6.68
C ILE A 241 18.32 2.96 5.80
N ASN A 242 19.00 2.63 4.71
CA ASN A 242 18.59 1.51 3.86
C ASN A 242 18.63 0.19 4.62
N THR A 243 19.75 -0.10 5.29
CA THR A 243 19.92 -1.32 6.07
C THR A 243 18.88 -1.43 7.18
N ILE A 244 18.65 -0.38 7.98
CA ILE A 244 17.67 -0.47 9.06
C ILE A 244 16.23 -0.57 8.54
N SER A 245 15.93 0.07 7.40
CA SER A 245 14.62 -0.03 6.77
C SER A 245 14.32 -1.47 6.36
N GLU A 246 15.25 -2.12 5.66
CA GLU A 246 15.11 -3.50 5.17
C GLU A 246 15.18 -4.53 6.32
N ASP A 247 16.20 -4.44 7.19
CA ASP A 247 16.49 -5.48 8.18
C ASP A 247 15.61 -5.41 9.43
N LYS A 248 15.02 -4.25 9.73
CA LYS A 248 14.27 -4.01 10.98
C LYS A 248 12.88 -3.47 10.73
N ILE A 249 12.74 -2.34 10.05
CA ILE A 249 11.45 -1.64 9.94
C ILE A 249 10.44 -2.48 9.14
N GLU A 250 10.87 -3.08 8.03
CA GLU A 250 10.01 -4.01 7.27
C GLU A 250 9.58 -5.23 8.10
N GLY A 251 10.48 -5.78 8.93
CA GLY A 251 10.17 -6.88 9.85
C GLY A 251 9.13 -6.49 10.90
N VAL A 252 9.29 -5.30 11.51
CA VAL A 252 8.32 -4.75 12.48
C VAL A 252 6.94 -4.54 11.85
N LEU A 253 6.89 -4.03 10.62
CA LEU A 253 5.64 -3.88 9.87
C LEU A 253 5.00 -5.24 9.57
N ALA A 254 5.81 -6.21 9.12
CA ALA A 254 5.34 -7.57 8.83
C ALA A 254 4.75 -8.25 10.07
N ASP A 255 5.41 -8.14 11.22
CA ASP A 255 4.88 -8.65 12.49
C ASP A 255 3.57 -7.96 12.88
N GLY A 256 3.48 -6.64 12.71
CA GLY A 256 2.26 -5.89 12.94
C GLY A 256 1.10 -6.31 12.02
N PHE A 257 1.38 -6.59 10.75
CA PHE A 257 0.36 -7.08 9.81
C PHE A 257 -0.07 -8.51 10.11
N LYS A 258 0.86 -9.37 10.53
CA LYS A 258 0.55 -10.73 10.97
C LYS A 258 -0.36 -10.70 12.20
N GLU A 259 -0.07 -9.83 13.18
CA GLU A 259 -0.92 -9.61 14.35
C GLU A 259 -2.33 -9.16 13.94
N LEU A 260 -2.45 -8.24 12.97
CA LEU A 260 -3.74 -7.81 12.44
C LEU A 260 -4.49 -8.96 11.73
N ALA A 261 -3.78 -9.76 10.93
CA ALA A 261 -4.34 -10.90 10.23
C ALA A 261 -4.87 -11.95 11.22
N GLU A 262 -4.12 -12.24 12.28
CA GLU A 262 -4.56 -13.13 13.36
C GLU A 262 -5.77 -12.56 14.11
N TYR A 263 -5.72 -11.27 14.49
CA TYR A 263 -6.81 -10.61 15.22
C TYR A 263 -8.14 -10.59 14.45
N THR A 264 -8.09 -10.32 13.15
CA THR A 264 -9.27 -10.30 12.27
C THR A 264 -9.64 -11.68 11.72
N ASN A 265 -8.94 -12.72 12.17
CA ASN A 265 -9.03 -14.09 11.69
C ASN A 265 -9.01 -14.16 10.14
N ALA A 266 -8.08 -13.43 9.51
CA ALA A 266 -7.96 -13.32 8.07
C ALA A 266 -7.88 -14.69 7.36
N PHE A 267 -8.31 -14.74 6.10
CA PHE A 267 -8.19 -15.95 5.28
C PHE A 267 -6.72 -16.31 5.03
N GLN A 268 -5.88 -15.30 4.84
CA GLN A 268 -4.46 -15.43 4.60
C GLN A 268 -3.75 -14.12 4.93
N ASP A 269 -2.50 -14.20 5.38
CA ASP A 269 -1.65 -13.01 5.54
C ASP A 269 -1.05 -12.62 4.18
N ARG A 270 -1.42 -11.43 3.70
CA ARG A 270 -1.04 -10.94 2.37
C ARG A 270 -0.54 -9.50 2.39
N MET A 271 -0.55 -8.82 3.54
CA MET A 271 -0.03 -7.46 3.62
C MET A 271 1.50 -7.48 3.62
N GLN A 272 2.08 -6.80 2.64
CA GLN A 272 3.53 -6.64 2.52
C GLN A 272 3.81 -5.19 2.21
N MET A 273 4.57 -4.54 3.08
CA MET A 273 4.98 -3.16 2.92
C MET A 273 6.50 -3.12 2.80
N GLY A 274 7.00 -2.52 1.73
CA GLY A 274 8.43 -2.43 1.45
C GLY A 274 8.89 -0.99 1.39
N ARG A 275 10.15 -0.74 1.71
CA ARG A 275 10.78 0.58 1.58
C ARG A 275 10.73 1.01 0.11
N GLU A 276 10.17 2.18 -0.16
CA GLU A 276 10.09 2.76 -1.50
C GLU A 276 11.15 3.86 -1.65
N ILE A 277 11.19 4.88 -0.78
CA ILE A 277 12.07 6.05 -0.97
C ILE A 277 12.93 6.31 0.26
N ILE A 278 14.17 6.77 0.02
CA ILE A 278 14.98 7.48 1.01
C ILE A 278 15.24 8.91 0.51
N ALA A 279 14.86 9.90 1.31
CA ALA A 279 15.08 11.32 1.06
C ALA A 279 15.77 11.98 2.24
N ASP A 280 16.80 12.78 2.00
CA ASP A 280 17.48 13.51 3.08
C ASP A 280 16.62 14.66 3.61
N ARG A 281 15.71 15.18 2.79
CA ARG A 281 14.77 16.24 3.16
C ARG A 281 13.43 16.09 2.46
N GLY A 282 12.38 16.37 3.21
CA GLY A 282 11.01 16.51 2.72
C GLY A 282 10.33 17.77 3.26
N ILE A 283 9.40 18.32 2.49
CA ILE A 283 8.55 19.44 2.92
C ILE A 283 7.10 19.08 2.61
N TRP A 284 6.25 19.13 3.64
CA TRP A 284 4.81 18.97 3.51
C TRP A 284 4.09 20.28 3.78
N THR A 285 3.13 20.61 2.93
CA THR A 285 2.27 21.81 3.10
C THR A 285 0.82 21.46 3.38
N ALA A 286 0.36 20.34 2.84
CA ALA A 286 -0.99 19.79 3.06
C ALA A 286 -1.04 18.34 2.56
N LYS A 287 -2.20 17.69 2.74
CA LYS A 287 -2.50 16.40 2.12
C LYS A 287 -2.19 16.41 0.63
N LYS A 288 -1.47 15.38 0.16
CA LYS A 288 -1.04 15.22 -1.25
C LYS A 288 -0.21 16.39 -1.80
N ARG A 289 0.42 17.21 -0.95
CA ARG A 289 1.22 18.38 -1.33
C ARG A 289 2.57 18.38 -0.64
N TYR A 290 3.57 17.80 -1.31
CA TYR A 290 4.91 17.64 -0.76
C TYR A 290 6.02 17.62 -1.80
N ILE A 291 7.23 17.89 -1.33
CA ILE A 291 8.49 17.80 -2.07
C ILE A 291 9.44 16.91 -1.29
N LEU A 292 10.11 15.97 -1.96
CA LEU A 292 11.16 15.13 -1.40
C LEU A 292 12.42 15.23 -2.24
N ASN A 293 13.57 15.40 -1.59
CA ASN A 293 14.86 15.27 -2.24
C ASN A 293 15.34 13.82 -2.14
N VAL A 294 14.99 13.02 -3.16
CA VAL A 294 15.15 11.56 -3.17
C VAL A 294 16.58 11.17 -3.54
N HIS A 295 17.18 10.30 -2.74
CA HIS A 295 18.50 9.71 -3.00
C HIS A 295 18.42 8.24 -3.40
N ASP A 296 17.43 7.52 -2.87
CA ASP A 296 17.19 6.11 -3.19
C ASP A 296 15.72 5.88 -3.52
N ASN A 297 15.45 5.10 -4.57
CA ASN A 297 14.08 4.80 -5.01
C ASN A 297 13.96 3.33 -5.44
N GLU A 298 13.14 2.56 -4.73
CA GLU A 298 12.95 1.11 -4.88
C GLU A 298 14.28 0.32 -4.90
N GLY A 299 15.27 0.75 -4.09
CA GLY A 299 16.60 0.12 -4.00
C GLY A 299 17.60 0.58 -5.06
N VAL A 300 17.24 1.59 -5.86
CA VAL A 300 18.12 2.22 -6.83
C VAL A 300 18.69 3.51 -6.24
N ARG A 301 19.98 3.47 -5.88
CA ARG A 301 20.74 4.65 -5.47
C ARG A 301 20.95 5.58 -6.67
N LEU A 302 20.48 6.82 -6.55
CA LEU A 302 20.64 7.84 -7.56
C LEU A 302 22.02 8.50 -7.45
N ALA A 303 22.68 8.71 -8.58
CA ALA A 303 23.97 9.43 -8.63
C ALA A 303 23.81 10.91 -8.26
N GLU A 304 22.70 11.51 -8.70
CA GLU A 304 22.27 12.85 -8.32
C GLU A 304 20.88 12.78 -7.69
N PRO A 305 20.65 13.46 -6.57
CA PRO A 305 19.34 13.46 -5.92
C PRO A 305 18.26 14.01 -6.85
N LYS A 306 17.07 13.40 -6.81
CA LYS A 306 15.93 13.79 -7.64
C LYS A 306 14.80 14.35 -6.79
N LEU A 307 14.29 15.51 -7.17
CA LEU A 307 13.09 16.06 -6.55
C LEU A 307 11.85 15.24 -6.95
N LYS A 308 11.23 14.53 -6.00
CA LYS A 308 9.88 13.98 -6.13
C LYS A 308 8.91 15.04 -5.64
N MET A 309 8.09 15.55 -6.55
CA MET A 309 7.16 16.65 -6.32
C MET A 309 5.73 16.15 -6.53
N MET A 310 4.89 16.27 -5.52
CA MET A 310 3.52 15.75 -5.56
C MET A 310 2.52 16.83 -5.21
N GLY A 311 1.56 17.08 -6.11
CA GLY A 311 0.43 17.99 -5.94
C GLY A 311 0.75 19.48 -5.77
N ILE A 312 2.02 19.86 -5.82
CA ILE A 312 2.48 21.25 -5.88
C ILE A 312 2.29 21.85 -7.27
N GLU A 313 2.32 23.17 -7.36
CA GLU A 313 2.04 23.92 -8.59
C GLU A 313 2.93 23.48 -9.74
N THR A 314 4.23 23.30 -9.51
CA THR A 314 5.19 22.84 -10.54
C THR A 314 4.91 21.43 -11.06
N ALA A 315 4.11 20.62 -10.36
CA ALA A 315 3.72 19.28 -10.79
C ALA A 315 2.35 19.24 -11.50
N LYS A 316 1.63 20.37 -11.59
CA LYS A 316 0.31 20.45 -12.22
C LYS A 316 0.43 20.89 -13.68
N SER A 317 -0.23 20.17 -14.58
CA SER A 317 -0.34 20.56 -15.99
C SER A 317 -1.06 21.88 -16.22
N SER A 318 -1.82 22.37 -15.24
CA SER A 318 -2.51 23.65 -15.27
C SER A 318 -1.60 24.85 -15.00
N THR A 319 -0.40 24.63 -14.46
CA THR A 319 0.52 25.71 -14.11
C THR A 319 1.29 26.15 -15.35
N PRO A 320 1.35 27.46 -15.68
CA PRO A 320 2.13 27.94 -16.81
C PRO A 320 3.60 27.55 -16.68
N GLN A 321 4.24 27.18 -17.79
CA GLN A 321 5.60 26.64 -17.78
C GLN A 321 6.68 27.61 -17.26
N TRP A 322 6.40 28.92 -17.26
CA TRP A 322 7.33 29.97 -16.86
C TRP A 322 7.17 30.43 -15.39
N VAL A 323 6.29 29.78 -14.61
CA VAL A 323 6.03 30.06 -13.18
C VAL A 323 6.81 29.07 -12.32
#